data_AF-A0A941LJJ9-F1
#
_entry.id   AF-A0A941LJJ9-F1
#
_cell.length_a   1.000
_cell.length_b   1.000
_cell.length_c   1.000
_cell.angle_alpha   90.00
_cell.angle_beta   90.00
_cell.angle_gamma   90.00
#
_symmetry.space_group_name_H-M   'P 1'
#
loop_
_entity.id
_entity.type
_entity.pdbx_description
1 polymer ?
#
loop_
_entity_poly.entity_id
_entity_poly.type
_entity_poly.pdbx_seq_one_letter_code
_entity_poly.pdbx_strand_id
1 'polypeptide(L)'
;MIHEPSVVNSPQSPDQQSRTSPTAQLSSGGVLSRLVALFVNPSQFFASFHELARPPLLLLATLCLGIASMVDRIEQHLLRAEMGEAVSGWAELSPWLLHSWSTLWVVLVVLGAVNVPLFWYLGGWWYRLRLKWSGATALDPLRPRLLFVYSSLVYALPVVLVMLGETLLFPNYRLARDAEGSWTLIFVVLSFWSVVVSYWGATRTFTLARRKALIWFLLLPWTLYAVELGLWMWLFEAFNAAVTETV
;
A
#
# COMPACT_ATOMS: atom_id res chain seq x y z
N MET A 1 15.63 -27.35 73.20
CA MET A 1 16.54 -28.28 72.49
C MET A 1 15.66 -29.40 71.94
N ILE A 2 14.96 -29.23 70.81
CA ILE A 2 15.43 -29.15 69.41
C ILE A 2 16.35 -30.33 69.05
N HIS A 3 15.75 -31.36 68.44
CA HIS A 3 16.39 -32.26 67.49
C HIS A 3 15.32 -32.70 66.45
N GLU A 4 15.34 -32.05 65.29
CA GLU A 4 15.06 -32.66 63.98
C GLU A 4 16.32 -33.42 63.51
N PRO A 5 16.35 -34.21 62.39
CA PRO A 5 15.28 -34.49 61.40
C PRO A 5 15.21 -35.98 60.96
N SER A 6 14.23 -36.33 60.12
CA SER A 6 14.37 -37.37 59.08
C SER A 6 13.34 -37.11 57.97
N VAL A 7 13.69 -36.22 57.03
CA VAL A 7 12.94 -36.01 55.79
C VAL A 7 13.48 -36.98 54.75
N VAL A 8 12.59 -37.83 54.25
CA VAL A 8 12.83 -38.81 53.18
C VAL A 8 13.07 -38.10 51.86
N ASN A 9 14.25 -38.29 51.28
CA ASN A 9 14.57 -37.91 49.90
C ASN A 9 13.82 -38.83 48.92
N SER A 10 12.92 -38.26 48.12
CA SER A 10 12.37 -38.92 46.93
C SER A 10 13.26 -38.59 45.71
N PRO A 11 13.65 -39.56 44.87
CA PRO A 11 14.43 -39.29 43.67
C PRO A 11 13.55 -38.61 42.60
N GLN A 12 13.99 -37.44 42.15
CA GLN A 12 13.43 -36.73 41.00
C GLN A 12 13.77 -37.49 39.70
N SER A 13 12.74 -37.86 38.93
CA SER A 13 12.86 -38.40 37.57
C SER A 13 13.49 -37.36 36.63
N PRO A 14 14.56 -37.70 35.88
CA PRO A 14 15.22 -36.78 34.96
C PRO A 14 14.66 -36.89 33.53
N ASP A 15 13.36 -36.68 33.32
CA ASP A 15 12.74 -36.80 31.98
C ASP A 15 11.85 -35.59 31.59
N GLN A 16 12.17 -34.41 32.11
CA GLN A 16 11.42 -33.19 31.80
C GLN A 16 12.31 -32.04 31.30
N GLN A 17 13.16 -32.30 30.31
CA GLN A 17 13.91 -31.23 29.64
C GLN A 17 14.32 -31.62 28.21
N SER A 18 13.36 -31.54 27.28
CA SER A 18 13.62 -31.28 25.84
C SER A 18 12.33 -31.37 24.99
N ARG A 19 11.33 -30.55 25.32
CA ARG A 19 10.43 -30.03 24.28
C ARG A 19 10.81 -28.59 24.02
N THR A 20 11.84 -28.43 23.20
CA THR A 20 12.19 -27.16 22.57
C THR A 20 10.97 -26.67 21.77
N SER A 21 10.29 -25.67 22.31
CA SER A 21 9.29 -24.87 21.61
C SER A 21 9.90 -24.29 20.33
N PRO A 22 9.33 -24.49 19.13
CA PRO A 22 9.83 -23.91 17.88
C PRO A 22 9.46 -22.42 17.73
N THR A 23 9.42 -21.66 18.83
CA THR A 23 8.81 -20.32 18.88
C THR A 23 9.81 -19.21 19.21
N ALA A 24 11.09 -19.39 18.87
CA ALA A 24 12.14 -18.42 19.19
C ALA A 24 13.09 -18.10 18.02
N GLN A 25 12.61 -18.09 16.77
CA GLN A 25 13.46 -17.81 15.59
C GLN A 25 12.91 -16.82 14.54
N LEU A 26 11.93 -15.97 14.86
CA LEU A 26 11.38 -15.01 13.87
C LEU A 26 11.55 -13.52 14.21
N SER A 27 12.39 -13.16 15.20
CA SER A 27 12.56 -11.75 15.62
C SER A 27 13.73 -10.99 14.97
N SER A 28 14.51 -11.62 14.08
CA SER A 28 15.68 -10.98 13.43
C SER A 28 15.47 -10.61 11.96
N GLY A 29 14.22 -10.50 11.50
CA GLY A 29 13.92 -9.96 10.18
C GLY A 29 13.99 -8.43 10.19
N GLY A 30 15.04 -7.85 9.61
CA GLY A 30 15.16 -6.40 9.41
C GLY A 30 13.97 -5.80 8.64
N VAL A 31 13.85 -4.47 8.61
CA VAL A 31 12.72 -3.75 7.96
C VAL A 31 12.46 -4.26 6.54
N LEU A 32 13.51 -4.58 5.78
CA LEU A 32 13.42 -5.17 4.44
C LEU A 32 12.71 -6.53 4.42
N SER A 33 13.04 -7.43 5.34
CA SER A 33 12.37 -8.75 5.45
C SER A 33 10.89 -8.60 5.76
N ARG A 34 10.51 -7.59 6.55
CA ARG A 34 9.12 -7.27 6.86
C ARG A 34 8.38 -6.66 5.67
N LEU A 35 9.05 -5.78 4.92
CA LEU A 35 8.50 -5.26 3.67
C LEU A 35 8.28 -6.40 2.68
N VAL A 36 9.26 -7.29 2.49
CA VAL A 36 9.08 -8.50 1.65
C VAL A 36 7.92 -9.36 2.15
N ALA A 37 7.76 -9.53 3.47
CA ALA A 37 6.62 -10.23 4.04
C ALA A 37 5.29 -9.55 3.72
N LEU A 38 5.22 -8.21 3.65
CA LEU A 38 4.00 -7.51 3.21
C LEU A 38 3.63 -7.86 1.75
N PHE A 39 4.62 -8.02 0.86
CA PHE A 39 4.38 -8.39 -0.54
C PHE A 39 4.06 -9.88 -0.73
N VAL A 40 4.76 -10.77 -0.03
CA VAL A 40 4.73 -12.23 -0.29
C VAL A 40 3.82 -12.96 0.69
N ASN A 41 3.78 -12.55 1.95
CA ASN A 41 3.00 -13.21 2.99
C ASN A 41 2.36 -12.21 3.96
N PRO A 42 1.38 -11.41 3.49
CA PRO A 42 0.82 -10.31 4.27
C PRO A 42 0.16 -10.79 5.56
N SER A 43 -0.27 -12.06 5.60
CA SER A 43 -0.87 -12.67 6.79
C SER A 43 0.10 -12.73 7.98
N GLN A 44 1.38 -12.98 7.74
CA GLN A 44 2.42 -12.96 8.78
C GLN A 44 2.77 -11.53 9.16
N PHE A 45 2.80 -10.61 8.21
CA PHE A 45 3.08 -9.19 8.47
C PHE A 45 2.05 -8.56 9.41
N PHE A 46 0.77 -8.84 9.20
CA PHE A 46 -0.30 -8.35 10.07
C PHE A 46 -0.42 -9.10 11.41
N ALA A 47 0.30 -10.20 11.63
CA ALA A 47 0.27 -10.86 12.94
C ALA A 47 0.92 -10.02 14.07
N SER A 48 1.83 -9.10 13.72
CA SER A 48 2.65 -8.32 14.67
C SER A 48 2.23 -6.84 14.80
N PHE A 49 0.92 -6.55 14.88
CA PHE A 49 0.36 -5.19 14.86
C PHE A 49 1.00 -4.17 15.80
N HIS A 50 1.46 -4.59 16.99
CA HIS A 50 1.98 -3.68 18.00
C HIS A 50 3.29 -2.99 17.57
N GLU A 51 4.11 -3.66 16.75
CA GLU A 51 5.36 -3.11 16.24
C GLU A 51 5.15 -2.21 15.01
N LEU A 52 4.04 -2.41 14.28
CA LEU A 52 3.67 -1.63 13.10
C LEU A 52 3.08 -0.26 13.45
N ALA A 53 2.64 -0.06 14.71
CA ALA A 53 2.02 1.18 15.17
C ALA A 53 3.02 2.31 15.50
N ARG A 54 4.28 2.19 15.08
CA ARG A 54 5.31 3.22 15.34
C ARG A 54 5.01 4.49 14.55
N PRO A 55 4.83 5.66 15.21
CA PRO A 55 4.48 6.91 14.55
C PRO A 55 5.34 7.29 13.33
N PRO A 56 6.69 7.17 13.35
CA PRO A 56 7.49 7.58 12.19
C PRO A 56 7.31 6.65 10.98
N LEU A 57 7.15 5.34 11.20
CA LEU A 57 6.91 4.38 10.12
C LEU A 57 5.55 4.62 9.47
N LEU A 58 4.55 4.95 10.28
CA LEU A 58 3.20 5.28 9.78
C LEU A 58 3.19 6.55 8.96
N LEU A 59 3.85 7.60 9.44
CA LEU A 59 3.95 8.87 8.72
C LEU A 59 4.70 8.70 7.41
N LEU A 60 5.78 7.90 7.41
CA LEU A 60 6.51 7.59 6.18
C LEU A 60 5.64 6.78 5.20
N ALA A 61 4.93 5.75 5.67
CA ALA A 61 4.08 4.93 4.82
C ALA A 61 2.90 5.73 4.23
N THR A 62 2.27 6.60 5.02
CA THR A 62 1.21 7.49 4.51
C THR A 62 1.75 8.55 3.57
N LEU A 63 2.97 9.05 3.81
CA LEU A 63 3.63 9.97 2.88
C LEU A 63 3.96 9.30 1.55
N CYS A 64 4.45 8.06 1.56
CA CYS A 64 4.66 7.27 0.33
C CYS A 64 3.35 7.13 -0.46
N LEU A 65 2.25 6.84 0.22
CA LEU A 65 0.92 6.80 -0.41
C LEU A 65 0.52 8.17 -0.99
N GLY A 66 0.78 9.25 -0.24
CA GLY A 66 0.60 10.63 -0.69
C GLY A 66 1.36 10.92 -1.98
N ILE A 67 2.65 10.60 -2.02
CA ILE A 67 3.52 10.79 -3.18
C ILE A 67 3.01 9.98 -4.37
N ALA A 68 2.80 8.67 -4.21
CA ALA A 68 2.31 7.82 -5.29
C ALA A 68 0.98 8.33 -5.87
N SER A 69 0.06 8.80 -5.02
CA SER A 69 -1.19 9.38 -5.51
C SER A 69 -1.01 10.69 -6.30
N MET A 70 0.04 11.47 -6.01
CA MET A 70 0.36 12.68 -6.78
C MET A 70 1.04 12.35 -8.10
N VAL A 71 1.86 11.31 -8.14
CA VAL A 71 2.40 10.77 -9.40
C VAL A 71 1.24 10.40 -10.32
N ASP A 72 0.28 9.60 -9.85
CA ASP A 72 -0.89 9.20 -10.63
C ASP A 72 -1.69 10.41 -11.13
N ARG A 73 -1.86 11.44 -10.30
CA ARG A 73 -2.58 12.66 -10.73
C ARG A 73 -1.82 13.45 -11.79
N ILE A 74 -0.51 13.64 -11.61
CA ILE A 74 0.32 14.36 -12.59
C ILE A 74 0.27 13.62 -13.93
N GLU A 75 0.38 12.29 -13.90
CA GLU A 75 0.28 11.43 -15.07
C GLU A 75 -1.07 11.57 -15.78
N GLN A 76 -2.19 11.47 -15.05
CA GLN A 76 -3.53 11.68 -15.61
C GLN A 76 -3.71 13.08 -16.21
N HIS A 77 -3.17 14.11 -15.56
CA HIS A 77 -3.24 15.47 -16.08
C HIS A 77 -2.39 15.67 -17.33
N LEU A 78 -1.24 15.02 -17.40
CA LEU A 78 -0.36 15.09 -18.56
C LEU A 78 -0.98 14.37 -19.76
N LEU A 79 -1.56 13.18 -19.56
CA LEU A 79 -2.31 12.47 -20.60
C LEU A 79 -3.52 13.28 -21.11
N ARG A 80 -4.25 13.96 -20.22
CA ARG A 80 -5.34 14.87 -20.62
C ARG A 80 -4.85 16.08 -21.42
N ALA A 81 -3.70 16.64 -21.04
CA ALA A 81 -3.10 17.74 -21.78
C ALA A 81 -2.65 17.30 -23.19
N GLU A 82 -2.09 16.10 -23.32
CA GLU A 82 -1.76 15.49 -24.62
C GLU A 82 -2.99 15.26 -25.50
N MET A 83 -4.15 14.93 -24.90
CA MET A 83 -5.44 14.79 -25.59
C MET A 83 -6.12 16.14 -25.93
N GLY A 84 -5.49 17.27 -25.65
CA GLY A 84 -6.00 18.61 -25.99
C GLY A 84 -6.99 19.20 -24.96
N GLU A 85 -7.28 18.50 -23.86
CA GLU A 85 -8.15 18.97 -22.78
C GLU A 85 -7.36 19.63 -21.63
N ALA A 86 -6.38 20.47 -21.99
CA ALA A 86 -5.50 21.09 -21.01
C ALA A 86 -6.27 22.03 -20.07
N VAL A 87 -6.44 21.63 -18.80
CA VAL A 87 -6.98 22.50 -17.74
C VAL A 87 -5.94 23.58 -17.42
N SER A 88 -6.33 24.85 -17.56
CA SER A 88 -5.45 26.04 -17.58
C SER A 88 -4.42 26.12 -16.45
N GLY A 89 -4.73 25.66 -15.23
CA GLY A 89 -3.80 25.73 -14.09
C GLY A 89 -2.67 24.70 -14.08
N TRP A 90 -2.87 23.51 -14.66
CA TRP A 90 -1.83 22.45 -14.70
C TRP A 90 -0.95 22.56 -15.94
N ALA A 91 -1.50 23.11 -17.02
CA ALA A 91 -0.79 23.34 -18.28
C ALA A 91 0.42 24.25 -18.10
N GLU A 92 0.34 25.25 -17.22
CA GLU A 92 1.44 26.18 -16.94
C GLU A 92 2.54 25.56 -16.06
N LEU A 93 2.18 24.63 -15.17
CA LEU A 93 3.13 23.93 -14.28
C LEU A 93 3.82 22.75 -14.97
N SER A 94 3.20 22.18 -16.01
CA SER A 94 3.72 20.98 -16.70
C SER A 94 5.16 21.15 -17.22
N PRO A 95 5.54 22.25 -17.91
CA PRO A 95 6.88 22.35 -18.49
C PRO A 95 7.97 22.41 -17.42
N TRP A 96 7.68 23.06 -16.29
CA TRP A 96 8.61 23.22 -15.16
C TRP A 96 8.79 21.91 -14.39
N LEU A 97 7.70 21.14 -14.21
CA LEU A 97 7.73 19.82 -13.58
C LEU A 97 8.51 18.81 -14.43
N LEU A 98 8.31 18.83 -15.75
CA LEU A 98 8.93 17.88 -16.68
C LEU A 98 10.45 18.09 -16.83
N HIS A 99 10.94 19.31 -16.64
CA HIS A 99 12.35 19.67 -16.88
C HIS A 99 13.24 19.57 -15.65
N SER A 100 12.67 19.48 -14.44
CA SER A 100 13.43 19.49 -13.19
C SER A 100 12.90 18.47 -12.20
N TRP A 101 13.73 17.46 -11.91
CA TRP A 101 13.44 16.47 -10.87
C TRP A 101 13.27 17.10 -9.50
N SER A 102 14.07 18.11 -9.14
CA SER A 102 13.96 18.75 -7.83
C SER A 102 12.62 19.47 -7.66
N THR A 103 12.17 20.16 -8.70
CA THR A 103 10.86 20.83 -8.72
C THR A 103 9.74 19.81 -8.61
N LEU A 104 9.83 18.70 -9.37
CA LEU A 104 8.87 17.61 -9.30
C LEU A 104 8.81 17.00 -7.88
N TRP A 105 9.96 16.65 -7.30
CA TRP A 105 10.02 16.09 -5.94
C TRP A 105 9.48 17.04 -4.87
N VAL A 106 9.75 18.34 -4.96
CA VAL A 106 9.18 19.33 -4.05
C VAL A 106 7.66 19.34 -4.14
N VAL A 107 7.11 19.36 -5.36
CA VAL A 107 5.65 19.33 -5.57
C VAL A 107 5.04 18.02 -5.06
N LEU A 108 5.65 16.87 -5.38
CA LEU A 108 5.21 15.56 -4.92
C LEU A 108 5.21 15.44 -3.40
N VAL A 109 6.26 15.92 -2.73
CA VAL A 109 6.38 15.85 -1.27
C VAL A 109 5.40 16.82 -0.62
N VAL A 110 5.30 18.07 -1.08
CA VAL A 110 4.41 19.08 -0.49
C VAL A 110 2.95 18.69 -0.69
N LEU A 111 2.52 18.40 -1.92
CA LEU A 111 1.14 18.01 -2.19
C LEU A 111 0.84 16.61 -1.63
N GLY A 112 1.79 15.69 -1.68
CA GLY A 112 1.67 14.37 -1.05
C GLY A 112 1.49 14.46 0.46
N ALA A 113 2.22 15.35 1.14
CA ALA A 113 2.07 15.60 2.58
C ALA A 113 0.68 16.17 2.92
N VAL A 114 0.13 17.05 2.06
CA VAL A 114 -1.25 17.55 2.22
C VAL A 114 -2.28 16.42 2.15
N ASN A 115 -2.02 15.35 1.39
CA ASN A 115 -2.90 14.19 1.30
C ASN A 115 -2.76 13.21 2.48
N VAL A 116 -1.73 13.32 3.32
CA VAL A 116 -1.54 12.45 4.49
C VAL A 116 -2.76 12.46 5.43
N PRO A 117 -3.28 13.62 5.90
CA PRO A 117 -4.47 13.63 6.74
C PRO A 117 -5.69 13.08 5.99
N LEU A 118 -5.82 13.36 4.69
CA LEU A 118 -6.93 12.86 3.88
C LEU A 118 -6.93 11.32 3.86
N PHE A 119 -5.82 10.69 3.50
CA PHE A 119 -5.71 9.23 3.48
C PHE A 119 -5.86 8.60 4.88
N TRP A 120 -5.30 9.25 5.90
CA TRP A 120 -5.36 8.74 7.27
C TRP A 120 -6.79 8.75 7.83
N TYR A 121 -7.50 9.87 7.69
CA TYR A 121 -8.84 10.03 8.25
C TYR A 121 -9.92 9.47 7.33
N LEU A 122 -9.94 9.87 6.05
CA LEU A 122 -10.98 9.48 5.10
C LEU A 122 -10.80 8.02 4.67
N GLY A 123 -9.58 7.63 4.28
CA GLY A 123 -9.26 6.26 3.90
C GLY A 123 -9.49 5.27 5.05
N GLY A 124 -9.01 5.64 6.25
CA GLY A 124 -9.25 4.90 7.47
C GLY A 124 -10.72 4.77 7.87
N TRP A 125 -11.49 5.85 7.74
CA TRP A 125 -12.94 5.86 8.00
C TRP A 125 -13.69 4.96 7.01
N TRP A 126 -13.40 5.08 5.72
CA TRP A 126 -13.99 4.25 4.68
C TRP A 126 -13.66 2.76 4.89
N TYR A 127 -12.41 2.46 5.25
CA TYR A 127 -11.99 1.09 5.58
C TYR A 127 -12.77 0.53 6.78
N ARG A 128 -12.93 1.34 7.83
CA ARG A 128 -13.72 0.96 9.01
C ARG A 128 -15.18 0.68 8.62
N LEU A 129 -15.76 1.46 7.72
CA LEU A 129 -17.13 1.25 7.25
C LEU A 129 -17.27 -0.09 6.51
N ARG A 130 -16.32 -0.42 5.61
CA ARG A 130 -16.27 -1.73 4.93
C ARG A 130 -16.13 -2.90 5.91
N LEU A 131 -15.33 -2.74 6.97
CA LEU A 131 -15.22 -3.75 8.03
C LEU A 131 -16.55 -3.94 8.78
N LYS A 132 -17.25 -2.85 9.12
CA LYS A 132 -18.57 -2.91 9.76
C LYS A 132 -19.59 -3.62 8.87
N TRP A 133 -19.65 -3.28 7.59
CA TRP A 133 -20.53 -3.94 6.62
C TRP A 133 -20.18 -5.42 6.40
N SER A 134 -18.93 -5.80 6.66
CA SER A 134 -18.44 -7.17 6.63
C SER A 134 -18.69 -7.96 7.93
N GLY A 135 -19.28 -7.33 8.95
CA GLY A 135 -19.71 -7.98 10.19
C GLY A 135 -18.72 -7.90 11.36
N ALA A 136 -17.71 -7.03 11.30
CA ALA A 136 -16.80 -6.84 12.43
C ALA A 136 -17.52 -6.25 13.65
N THR A 137 -17.46 -6.95 14.79
CA THR A 137 -17.88 -6.45 16.09
C THR A 137 -16.63 -6.09 16.91
N ALA A 138 -16.64 -4.95 17.61
CA ALA A 138 -15.50 -4.37 18.34
C ALA A 138 -14.29 -3.94 17.47
N LEU A 139 -14.45 -2.82 16.75
CA LEU A 139 -13.37 -2.19 15.97
C LEU A 139 -12.64 -1.12 16.79
N ASP A 140 -11.39 -1.40 17.14
CA ASP A 140 -10.40 -0.38 17.53
C ASP A 140 -10.24 0.65 16.40
N PRO A 141 -10.27 1.97 16.65
CA PRO A 141 -10.08 2.99 15.62
C PRO A 141 -8.72 2.93 14.89
N LEU A 142 -7.67 2.37 15.50
CA LEU A 142 -6.32 2.41 14.93
C LEU A 142 -6.06 1.28 13.92
N ARG A 143 -6.50 0.06 14.20
CA ARG A 143 -6.22 -1.12 13.35
C ARG A 143 -6.74 -1.00 11.90
N PRO A 144 -7.95 -0.49 11.62
CA PRO A 144 -8.43 -0.28 10.25
C PRO A 144 -7.56 0.69 9.45
N ARG A 145 -7.04 1.74 10.12
CA ARG A 145 -6.15 2.73 9.50
C ARG A 145 -4.81 2.09 9.12
N LEU A 146 -4.24 1.30 10.02
CA LEU A 146 -3.02 0.55 9.75
C LEU A 146 -3.18 -0.39 8.55
N LEU A 147 -4.24 -1.20 8.55
CA LEU A 147 -4.53 -2.12 7.45
C LEU A 147 -4.67 -1.38 6.12
N PHE A 148 -5.38 -0.25 6.10
CA PHE A 148 -5.48 0.57 4.90
C PHE A 148 -4.11 1.05 4.42
N VAL A 149 -3.32 1.70 5.29
CA VAL A 149 -2.03 2.28 4.90
C VAL A 149 -1.05 1.21 4.41
N TYR A 150 -0.90 0.12 5.16
CA TYR A 150 0.05 -0.93 4.80
C TYR A 150 -0.40 -1.76 3.58
N SER A 151 -1.69 -2.02 3.39
CA SER A 151 -2.14 -2.65 2.14
C SER A 151 -1.88 -1.75 0.94
N SER A 152 -2.21 -0.45 1.04
CA SER A 152 -1.93 0.52 -0.02
C SER A 152 -0.44 0.72 -0.30
N LEU A 153 0.43 0.48 0.69
CA LEU A 153 1.88 0.56 0.53
C LEU A 153 2.43 -0.47 -0.48
N VAL A 154 1.73 -1.59 -0.69
CA VAL A 154 2.07 -2.61 -1.69
C VAL A 154 2.10 -2.01 -3.10
N TYR A 155 1.25 -1.03 -3.37
CA TYR A 155 1.26 -0.28 -4.62
C TYR A 155 2.18 0.93 -4.54
N ALA A 156 2.04 1.74 -3.49
CA ALA A 156 2.71 3.04 -3.41
C ALA A 156 4.24 2.93 -3.32
N LEU A 157 4.77 1.91 -2.65
CA LEU A 157 6.21 1.75 -2.49
C LEU A 157 6.90 1.46 -3.83
N PRO A 158 6.46 0.50 -4.66
CA PRO A 158 7.00 0.29 -6.00
C PRO A 158 6.99 1.55 -6.87
N VAL A 159 5.90 2.32 -6.86
CA VAL A 159 5.82 3.58 -7.62
C VAL A 159 6.91 4.55 -7.18
N VAL A 160 7.06 4.79 -5.88
CA VAL A 160 8.09 5.68 -5.34
C VAL A 160 9.50 5.15 -5.65
N LEU A 161 9.73 3.84 -5.59
CA LEU A 161 11.03 3.23 -5.88
C LEU A 161 11.42 3.35 -7.36
N VAL A 162 10.47 3.12 -8.28
CA VAL A 162 10.69 3.31 -9.72
C VAL A 162 11.03 4.78 -9.99
N MET A 163 10.26 5.71 -9.42
CA MET A 163 10.50 7.14 -9.60
C MET A 163 11.86 7.60 -9.04
N LEU A 164 12.29 7.04 -7.91
CA LEU A 164 13.65 7.25 -7.39
C LEU A 164 14.72 6.70 -8.34
N GLY A 165 14.49 5.50 -8.91
CA GLY A 165 15.37 4.91 -9.91
C GLY A 165 15.49 5.79 -11.16
N GLU A 166 14.37 6.27 -11.67
CA GLU A 166 14.32 7.18 -12.83
C GLU A 166 15.02 8.51 -12.55
N THR A 167 14.88 9.04 -11.34
CA THR A 167 15.60 10.26 -10.91
C THR A 167 17.12 10.10 -10.99
N LEU A 168 17.64 8.88 -10.76
CA LEU A 168 19.07 8.60 -10.81
C LEU A 168 19.56 8.25 -12.22
N LEU A 169 18.69 7.73 -13.07
CA LEU A 169 19.04 7.26 -14.42
C LEU A 169 18.86 8.33 -15.49
N PHE A 170 17.88 9.22 -15.33
CA PHE A 170 17.51 10.21 -16.34
C PHE A 170 17.78 11.64 -15.85
N PRO A 171 18.28 12.53 -16.73
CA PRO A 171 18.55 13.93 -16.36
C PRO A 171 17.31 14.73 -15.97
N ASN A 172 16.15 14.39 -16.52
CA ASN A 172 14.88 15.03 -16.24
C ASN A 172 13.71 14.05 -16.42
N TYR A 173 12.54 14.40 -15.89
CA TYR A 173 11.36 13.55 -15.91
C TYR A 173 10.82 13.32 -17.33
N ARG A 174 10.92 14.32 -18.22
CA ARG A 174 10.51 14.18 -19.62
C ARG A 174 11.22 13.01 -20.31
N LEU A 175 12.55 12.94 -20.18
CA LEU A 175 13.35 11.88 -20.79
C LEU A 175 13.10 10.51 -20.16
N ALA A 176 12.75 10.45 -18.88
CA ALA A 176 12.33 9.20 -18.24
C ALA A 176 11.02 8.69 -18.87
N ARG A 177 10.01 9.56 -18.96
CA ARG A 177 8.71 9.27 -19.59
C ARG A 177 8.85 8.85 -21.05
N ASP A 178 9.68 9.54 -21.82
CA ASP A 178 9.91 9.22 -23.25
C ASP A 178 10.62 7.87 -23.44
N ALA A 179 11.42 7.44 -22.46
CA ALA A 179 12.17 6.19 -22.47
C ALA A 179 11.45 5.03 -21.77
N GLU A 180 10.30 5.27 -21.15
CA GLU A 180 9.60 4.28 -20.33
C GLU A 180 9.18 3.05 -21.16
N GLY A 181 9.76 1.90 -20.82
CA GLY A 181 9.11 0.62 -21.08
C GLY A 181 7.93 0.50 -20.12
N SER A 182 6.71 0.39 -20.64
CA SER A 182 5.44 0.55 -19.90
C SER A 182 5.38 -0.21 -18.56
N TRP A 183 5.81 0.44 -17.47
CA TRP A 183 5.63 -0.02 -16.09
C TRP A 183 4.15 -0.04 -15.68
N THR A 184 3.29 0.59 -16.48
CA THR A 184 1.83 0.64 -16.32
C THR A 184 1.23 -0.73 -16.04
N LEU A 185 1.60 -1.78 -16.80
CA LEU A 185 1.05 -3.13 -16.57
C LEU A 185 1.44 -3.67 -15.18
N ILE A 186 2.69 -3.44 -14.77
CA ILE A 186 3.21 -3.87 -13.47
C ILE A 186 2.48 -3.14 -12.34
N PHE A 187 2.30 -1.82 -12.47
CA PHE A 187 1.55 -1.02 -11.50
C PHE A 187 0.07 -1.36 -11.43
N VAL A 188 -0.55 -1.72 -12.55
CA VAL A 188 -1.92 -2.27 -12.58
C VAL A 188 -1.98 -3.57 -11.79
N VAL A 189 -1.10 -4.54 -12.08
CA VAL A 189 -1.06 -5.81 -11.35
C VAL A 189 -0.84 -5.59 -9.85
N LEU A 190 0.07 -4.69 -9.47
CA LEU A 190 0.34 -4.33 -8.07
C LEU A 190 -0.86 -3.67 -7.38
N SER A 191 -1.64 -2.87 -8.11
CA SER A 191 -2.88 -2.27 -7.60
C SER A 191 -3.91 -3.35 -7.26
N PHE A 192 -4.11 -4.33 -8.14
CA PHE A 192 -4.98 -5.48 -7.86
C PHE A 192 -4.43 -6.32 -6.70
N TRP A 193 -3.11 -6.51 -6.61
CA TRP A 193 -2.47 -7.25 -5.52
C TRP A 193 -2.64 -6.55 -4.16
N SER A 194 -2.52 -5.23 -4.11
CA SER A 194 -2.81 -4.42 -2.91
C SER A 194 -4.21 -4.70 -2.33
N VAL A 195 -5.21 -4.88 -3.20
CA VAL A 195 -6.58 -5.25 -2.80
C VAL A 195 -6.62 -6.66 -2.19
N VAL A 196 -5.91 -7.63 -2.77
CA VAL A 196 -5.82 -8.99 -2.23
C VAL A 196 -5.15 -8.98 -0.84
N VAL A 197 -4.05 -8.24 -0.70
CA VAL A 197 -3.35 -8.03 0.58
C VAL A 197 -4.29 -7.41 1.61
N SER A 198 -5.11 -6.44 1.20
CA SER A 198 -6.15 -5.82 2.02
C SER A 198 -7.20 -6.83 2.51
N TYR A 199 -7.70 -7.69 1.62
CA TYR A 199 -8.67 -8.75 1.96
C TYR A 199 -8.09 -9.77 2.93
N TRP A 200 -6.86 -10.26 2.69
CA TRP A 200 -6.19 -11.19 3.60
C TRP A 200 -5.89 -10.56 4.96
N GLY A 201 -5.42 -9.30 4.98
CA GLY A 201 -5.22 -8.55 6.21
C GLY A 201 -6.52 -8.42 7.02
N ALA A 202 -7.63 -8.03 6.38
CA ALA A 202 -8.93 -7.86 7.03
C ALA A 202 -9.48 -9.17 7.60
N THR A 203 -9.47 -10.24 6.80
CA THR A 203 -10.05 -11.55 7.18
C THR A 203 -9.23 -12.32 8.22
N ARG A 204 -7.93 -12.03 8.33
CA ARG A 204 -7.06 -12.63 9.37
C ARG A 204 -7.03 -11.82 10.66
N THR A 205 -7.22 -10.50 10.58
CA THR A 205 -7.21 -9.61 11.76
C THR A 205 -8.55 -9.58 12.48
N PHE A 206 -9.66 -9.68 11.73
CA PHE A 206 -11.01 -9.56 12.27
C PHE A 206 -11.85 -10.78 11.97
N THR A 207 -12.77 -11.09 12.89
CA THR A 207 -13.83 -12.07 12.67
C THR A 207 -14.88 -11.45 11.75
N LEU A 208 -14.84 -11.83 10.47
CA LEU A 208 -15.70 -11.28 9.42
C LEU A 208 -16.57 -12.37 8.78
N ALA A 209 -17.73 -11.96 8.26
CA ALA A 209 -18.52 -12.82 7.40
C ALA A 209 -17.83 -12.95 6.03
N ARG A 210 -17.25 -14.12 5.75
CA ARG A 210 -16.35 -14.37 4.60
C ARG A 210 -16.92 -13.91 3.25
N ARG A 211 -18.22 -14.10 3.00
CA ARG A 211 -18.92 -13.66 1.78
C ARG A 211 -19.02 -12.13 1.68
N LYS A 212 -19.38 -11.45 2.77
CA LYS A 212 -19.48 -9.98 2.81
C LYS A 212 -18.10 -9.34 2.68
N ALA A 213 -17.10 -9.91 3.36
CA ALA A 213 -15.71 -9.46 3.25
C ALA A 213 -15.19 -9.58 1.81
N LEU A 214 -15.52 -10.67 1.10
CA LEU A 214 -15.14 -10.83 -0.31
C LEU A 214 -15.76 -9.73 -1.18
N ILE A 215 -17.06 -9.45 -1.01
CA ILE A 215 -17.74 -8.41 -1.80
C ILE A 215 -17.13 -7.03 -1.55
N TRP A 216 -16.95 -6.64 -0.28
CA TRP A 216 -16.52 -5.28 0.07
C TRP A 216 -15.01 -5.03 -0.06
N PHE A 217 -14.19 -6.04 0.16
CA PHE A 217 -12.74 -5.89 0.12
C PHE A 217 -12.11 -6.34 -1.18
N LEU A 218 -12.74 -7.23 -1.95
CA LEU A 218 -12.16 -7.74 -3.19
C LEU A 218 -13.00 -7.37 -4.41
N LEU A 219 -14.27 -7.80 -4.46
CA LEU A 219 -15.10 -7.67 -5.65
C LEU A 219 -15.33 -6.20 -6.01
N LEU A 220 -15.75 -5.38 -5.03
CA LEU A 220 -16.08 -3.98 -5.26
C LEU A 220 -14.86 -3.15 -5.74
N PRO A 221 -13.68 -3.20 -5.08
CA PRO A 221 -12.50 -2.52 -5.61
C PRO A 221 -12.07 -3.04 -6.98
N TRP A 222 -12.10 -4.36 -7.21
CA TRP A 222 -11.76 -4.93 -8.52
C TRP A 222 -12.69 -4.46 -9.63
N THR A 223 -14.00 -4.42 -9.38
CA THR A 223 -14.97 -3.93 -10.37
C THR A 223 -14.75 -2.45 -10.67
N LEU A 224 -14.41 -1.63 -9.66
CA LEU A 224 -14.12 -0.22 -9.88
C LEU A 224 -12.85 -0.03 -10.72
N TYR A 225 -11.78 -0.76 -10.42
CA TYR A 225 -10.55 -0.72 -11.23
C TYR A 225 -10.77 -1.25 -12.65
N ALA A 226 -11.56 -2.31 -12.82
CA ALA A 226 -11.89 -2.83 -14.15
C ALA A 226 -12.72 -1.82 -14.97
N VAL A 227 -13.67 -1.14 -14.34
CA VAL A 227 -14.45 -0.08 -15.00
C VAL A 227 -13.56 1.11 -15.36
N GLU A 228 -12.68 1.53 -14.46
CA GLU A 228 -11.72 2.61 -14.74
C GLU A 228 -10.80 2.27 -15.91
N LEU A 229 -10.20 1.08 -15.92
CA LEU A 229 -9.37 0.60 -17.03
C LEU A 229 -10.15 0.47 -18.34
N GLY A 230 -11.38 -0.05 -18.29
CA GLY A 230 -12.24 -0.15 -19.47
C GLY A 230 -12.61 1.22 -20.04
N LEU A 231 -12.87 2.20 -19.17
CA LEU A 231 -13.15 3.58 -19.58
C LEU A 231 -11.93 4.24 -20.21
N TRP A 232 -10.73 3.99 -19.67
CA TRP A 232 -9.47 4.45 -20.27
C TRP A 232 -9.23 3.84 -21.65
N MET A 233 -9.42 2.52 -21.80
CA MET A 233 -9.29 1.86 -23.10
C MET A 233 -10.28 2.42 -24.12
N TRP A 234 -11.54 2.58 -23.73
CA TRP A 234 -12.56 3.12 -24.63
C TRP A 234 -12.24 4.56 -25.05
N LEU A 235 -11.79 5.41 -24.12
CA LEU A 235 -11.42 6.79 -24.41
C LEU A 235 -10.23 6.87 -25.38
N PHE A 236 -9.23 6.00 -25.18
CA PHE A 236 -8.08 5.89 -26.08
C PHE A 236 -8.49 5.43 -27.48
N GLU A 237 -9.37 4.44 -27.58
CA GLU A 237 -9.90 3.96 -28.88
C GLU A 237 -10.71 5.04 -29.59
N ALA A 238 -11.60 5.74 -28.88
CA ALA A 238 -12.39 6.84 -29.41
C ALA A 238 -11.50 8.01 -29.91
N PHE A 239 -10.45 8.35 -29.17
CA PHE A 239 -9.48 9.36 -29.58
C PHE A 239 -8.73 8.95 -30.85
N ASN A 240 -8.22 7.72 -30.91
CA ASN A 240 -7.51 7.22 -32.09
C ASN A 240 -8.42 7.22 -33.33
N ALA A 241 -9.68 6.80 -33.18
CA ALA A 241 -10.67 6.83 -34.25
C ALA A 241 -10.88 8.26 -34.78
N ALA A 242 -11.06 9.23 -33.87
CA ALA A 242 -11.25 10.64 -34.23
C ALA A 242 -10.04 11.24 -34.95
N VAL A 243 -8.81 10.91 -34.53
CA VAL A 243 -7.59 11.38 -35.20
C VAL A 243 -7.48 10.79 -36.62
N THR A 244 -7.80 9.50 -36.80
CA THR A 244 -7.76 8.88 -38.13
C THR A 244 -8.80 9.40 -39.11
N GLU A 245 -9.94 9.95 -38.65
CA GLU A 245 -10.95 10.57 -39.52
C GLU A 245 -10.58 11.99 -39.98
N THR A 246 -9.60 12.63 -39.34
CA THR A 246 -9.16 14.01 -39.65
C THR A 246 -7.95 14.10 -40.59
N VAL A 247 -7.37 12.96 -41.00
CA VAL A 247 -6.23 12.84 -41.93
C VAL A 247 -6.72 12.33 -43.28
#